data_AF-A0A2A2LBM9-F1
#
_entry.id   AF-A0A2A2LBM9-F1
#
_cell.length_a   1.000
_cell.length_b   1.000
_cell.length_c   1.000
_cell.angle_alpha   90.00
_cell.angle_beta   90.00
_cell.angle_gamma   90.00
#
_symmetry.space_group_name_H-M   'P 1'
#
loop_
_entity.id
_entity.type
_entity.pdbx_description
1 polymer ?
#
loop_
_entity_poly.entity_id
_entity_poly.type
_entity_poly.pdbx_seq_one_letter_code
_entity_poly.pdbx_strand_id
1 'polypeptide(L)'
;MRCKVYGYDKEADTISNGVYRSINGLSRGKTIGVVTNEDTNTISLEDLMKLEGVGSIEILKIDIEGAEYEVVIPFLERNSVCQILIEIHINEKSENYDKVKDLLIQIAKLDYFLFNFEINPLSPFTATEFSLIHRSCFQRYGAVEIARYLNV
;
A
#
# COMPACT_ATOMS: atom_id res chain seq x y z
N MET A 1 3.01 0.94 23.61
CA MET A 1 1.81 0.79 22.77
C MET A 1 2.02 -0.47 21.93
N ARG A 2 1.04 -1.40 21.85
CA ARG A 2 1.15 -2.58 20.96
C ARG A 2 0.57 -2.20 19.60
N CYS A 3 1.31 -2.46 18.51
CA CYS A 3 0.81 -2.27 17.15
C CYS A 3 -0.46 -3.09 16.94
N LYS A 4 -1.44 -2.51 16.24
CA LYS A 4 -2.72 -3.15 15.90
C LYS A 4 -2.78 -3.33 14.40
N VAL A 5 -3.25 -4.50 13.94
CA VAL A 5 -3.36 -4.81 12.51
C VAL A 5 -4.78 -4.54 12.04
N TYR A 6 -4.93 -3.77 10.96
CA TYR A 6 -6.23 -3.50 10.35
C TYR A 6 -6.22 -4.10 8.94
N GLY A 7 -7.09 -5.07 8.71
CA GLY A 7 -7.30 -5.71 7.41
C GLY A 7 -8.55 -5.19 6.73
N TYR A 8 -8.43 -4.87 5.45
CA TYR A 8 -9.57 -4.48 4.62
C TYR A 8 -9.52 -5.27 3.34
N ASP A 9 -10.64 -5.87 2.99
CA ASP A 9 -10.87 -6.60 1.76
C ASP A 9 -12.25 -6.16 1.25
N LYS A 10 -12.45 -6.06 -0.06
CA LYS A 10 -13.78 -5.73 -0.61
C LYS A 10 -14.81 -6.81 -0.23
N GLU A 11 -14.36 -8.07 -0.17
CA GLU A 11 -15.14 -9.20 0.29
C GLU A 11 -14.92 -9.35 1.80
N ALA A 12 -15.99 -9.17 2.59
CA ALA A 12 -15.88 -9.34 4.03
C ALA A 12 -15.48 -10.78 4.41
N ASP A 13 -14.76 -10.92 5.54
CA ASP A 13 -14.48 -12.21 6.19
C ASP A 13 -13.70 -13.26 5.36
N THR A 14 -12.97 -12.87 4.31
CA THR A 14 -12.06 -13.76 3.56
C THR A 14 -11.04 -14.45 4.47
N ILE A 15 -10.62 -13.76 5.54
CA ILE A 15 -9.86 -14.31 6.65
C ILE A 15 -10.71 -14.21 7.92
N SER A 16 -10.80 -15.32 8.67
CA SER A 16 -11.63 -15.37 9.87
C SER A 16 -11.24 -14.32 10.92
N ASN A 17 -12.25 -13.75 11.58
CA ASN A 17 -12.06 -12.84 12.72
C ASN A 17 -11.20 -13.44 13.85
N GLY A 18 -11.19 -14.77 14.01
CA GLY A 18 -10.34 -15.45 15.00
C GLY A 18 -8.85 -15.29 14.70
N VAL A 19 -8.45 -15.39 13.42
CA VAL A 19 -7.06 -15.21 12.98
C VAL A 19 -6.61 -13.77 13.23
N TYR A 20 -7.38 -12.77 12.79
CA TYR A 20 -7.04 -11.36 13.06
C TYR A 20 -6.94 -11.07 14.56
N ARG A 21 -7.89 -11.55 15.38
CA ARG A 21 -7.82 -11.37 16.84
C ARG A 21 -6.55 -11.97 17.45
N SER A 22 -6.09 -13.11 16.95
CA SER A 22 -4.88 -13.77 17.46
C SER A 22 -3.60 -12.95 17.29
N ILE A 23 -3.58 -12.03 16.31
CA ILE A 23 -2.45 -11.14 16.01
C ILE A 23 -2.72 -9.68 16.43
N ASN A 24 -3.65 -9.46 17.38
CA ASN A 24 -4.08 -8.11 17.79
C ASN A 24 -4.57 -7.28 16.60
N GLY A 25 -5.44 -7.87 15.78
CA GLY A 25 -5.98 -7.23 14.59
C GLY A 25 -7.49 -7.32 14.47
N LEU A 26 -8.01 -6.64 13.44
CA LEU A 26 -9.40 -6.66 13.03
C LEU A 26 -9.49 -6.62 11.50
N SER A 27 -10.56 -7.16 10.93
CA SER A 27 -10.87 -7.05 9.52
C SER A 27 -12.24 -6.44 9.26
N ARG A 28 -12.41 -5.78 8.10
CA ARG A 28 -13.69 -5.27 7.62
C ARG A 28 -13.81 -5.40 6.10
N GLY A 29 -15.03 -5.61 5.63
CA GLY A 29 -15.40 -5.56 4.22
C GLY A 29 -15.50 -4.12 3.70
N LYS A 30 -14.51 -3.62 2.95
CA LYS A 30 -14.49 -2.27 2.38
C LYS A 30 -13.75 -2.22 1.04
N THR A 31 -14.35 -1.53 0.07
CA THR A 31 -13.66 -1.20 -1.19
C THR A 31 -12.80 0.05 -0.97
N ILE A 32 -11.53 0.00 -1.36
CA ILE A 32 -10.64 1.17 -1.27
C ILE A 32 -10.82 2.04 -2.51
N GLY A 33 -10.87 3.36 -2.33
CA GLY A 33 -10.92 4.33 -3.43
C GLY A 33 -10.32 5.67 -3.03
N VAL A 34 -10.26 6.60 -3.98
CA VAL A 34 -9.68 7.95 -3.75
C VAL A 34 -10.55 8.77 -2.79
N VAL A 35 -11.88 8.61 -2.88
CA VAL A 35 -12.86 9.36 -2.09
C VAL A 35 -13.85 8.39 -1.46
N THR A 36 -14.22 8.65 -0.22
CA THR A 36 -15.25 7.87 0.48
C THR A 36 -16.62 8.08 -0.16
N ASN A 37 -17.30 6.99 -0.44
CA ASN A 37 -18.65 6.98 -1.00
C ASN A 37 -19.44 5.85 -0.33
N GLU A 38 -20.42 6.23 0.49
CA GLU A 38 -21.26 5.30 1.23
C GLU A 38 -22.14 4.45 0.31
N ASP A 39 -22.62 5.00 -0.80
CA ASP A 39 -23.51 4.31 -1.75
C ASP A 39 -22.80 3.13 -2.44
N THR A 40 -21.48 3.22 -2.61
CA THR A 40 -20.66 2.17 -3.25
C THR A 40 -19.85 1.34 -2.24
N ASN A 41 -20.07 1.55 -0.93
CA ASN A 41 -19.24 0.99 0.15
C ASN A 41 -17.72 1.24 -0.05
N THR A 42 -17.38 2.36 -0.66
CA THR A 42 -16.00 2.79 -0.94
C THR A 42 -15.50 3.69 0.17
N ILE A 43 -14.25 3.54 0.59
CA ILE A 43 -13.64 4.37 1.62
C ILE A 43 -12.21 4.77 1.24
N SER A 44 -11.85 6.01 1.55
CA SER A 44 -10.48 6.49 1.37
C SER A 44 -9.55 5.96 2.46
N LEU A 45 -8.25 5.89 2.19
CA LEU A 45 -7.25 5.50 3.20
C LEU A 45 -7.24 6.48 4.39
N GLU A 46 -7.46 7.78 4.16
CA GLU A 46 -7.54 8.78 5.22
C GLU A 46 -8.76 8.58 6.13
N ASP A 47 -9.92 8.28 5.54
CA ASP A 47 -11.13 8.05 6.32
C ASP A 47 -11.10 6.69 7.03
N LEU A 48 -10.38 5.70 6.50
CA LEU A 48 -10.06 4.47 7.23
C LEU A 48 -9.22 4.75 8.47
N MET A 49 -8.17 5.58 8.35
CA MET A 49 -7.38 6.00 9.51
C MET A 49 -8.24 6.68 10.57
N LYS A 50 -9.13 7.60 10.16
CA LYS A 50 -10.07 8.27 11.08
C LYS A 50 -11.05 7.29 11.74
N LEU A 51 -11.61 6.36 10.96
CA LEU A 51 -12.54 5.34 11.44
C LEU A 51 -11.94 4.52 12.58
N GLU A 52 -10.66 4.20 12.49
CA GLU A 52 -9.95 3.38 13.49
C GLU A 52 -9.21 4.21 14.56
N GLY A 53 -9.28 5.55 14.50
CA GLY A 53 -8.54 6.43 15.39
C GLY A 53 -7.01 6.30 15.26
N VAL A 54 -6.51 6.02 14.06
CA VAL A 54 -5.09 5.85 13.75
C VAL A 54 -4.52 7.16 13.25
N GLY A 55 -3.56 7.73 14.00
CA GLY A 55 -2.88 8.97 13.61
C GLY A 55 -1.67 8.78 12.69
N SER A 56 -1.12 7.56 12.63
CA SER A 56 0.08 7.24 11.84
C SER A 56 0.10 5.76 11.47
N ILE A 57 0.58 5.44 10.27
CA ILE A 57 0.77 4.07 9.81
C ILE A 57 2.27 3.77 9.76
N GLU A 58 2.68 2.69 10.42
CA GLU A 58 4.09 2.24 10.39
C GLU A 58 4.39 1.39 9.14
N ILE A 59 3.49 0.44 8.83
CA ILE A 59 3.57 -0.47 7.69
C ILE A 59 2.23 -0.42 6.95
N LEU A 60 2.27 -0.17 5.64
CA LEU A 60 1.12 -0.17 4.75
C LEU A 60 1.27 -1.27 3.70
N LYS A 61 0.43 -2.32 3.78
CA LYS A 61 0.32 -3.33 2.72
C LYS A 61 -0.85 -2.98 1.79
N ILE A 62 -0.63 -2.99 0.48
CA ILE A 62 -1.63 -2.66 -0.54
C ILE A 62 -1.62 -3.73 -1.63
N ASP A 63 -2.80 -4.24 -1.93
CA ASP A 63 -3.12 -5.18 -2.99
C ASP A 63 -4.62 -4.95 -3.26
N ILE A 64 -4.94 -4.17 -4.30
CA ILE A 64 -6.30 -3.66 -4.56
C ILE A 64 -6.64 -3.69 -6.06
N GLU A 65 -6.08 -4.65 -6.79
CA GLU A 65 -6.53 -5.06 -8.12
C GLU A 65 -6.62 -3.92 -9.15
N GLY A 66 -5.63 -3.02 -9.16
CA GLY A 66 -5.52 -1.93 -10.13
C GLY A 66 -5.87 -0.54 -9.60
N ALA A 67 -6.48 -0.43 -8.41
CA ALA A 67 -6.76 0.87 -7.80
C ALA A 67 -5.49 1.57 -7.26
N GLU A 68 -4.33 0.90 -7.26
CA GLU A 68 -3.06 1.43 -6.73
C GLU A 68 -2.67 2.76 -7.38
N TYR A 69 -2.88 2.88 -8.70
CA TYR A 69 -2.51 4.06 -9.48
C TYR A 69 -3.27 5.32 -9.08
N GLU A 70 -4.46 5.17 -8.49
CA GLU A 70 -5.33 6.29 -8.15
C GLU A 70 -5.23 6.65 -6.67
N VAL A 71 -5.07 5.66 -5.78
CA VAL A 71 -5.21 5.88 -4.33
C VAL A 71 -3.88 6.16 -3.62
N VAL A 72 -2.77 5.63 -4.12
CA VAL A 72 -1.50 5.60 -3.37
C VAL A 72 -0.89 6.99 -3.28
N ILE A 73 -0.71 7.68 -4.41
CA ILE A 73 -0.03 8.98 -4.43
C ILE A 73 -0.79 10.05 -3.63
N PRO A 74 -2.11 10.26 -3.82
CA PRO A 74 -2.84 11.27 -3.04
C PRO A 74 -2.76 11.02 -1.52
N PHE A 75 -2.71 9.76 -1.10
CA PHE A 75 -2.54 9.41 0.31
C PHE A 75 -1.13 9.75 0.82
N LEU A 76 -0.08 9.38 0.08
CA LEU A 76 1.32 9.58 0.48
C LEU A 76 1.77 11.05 0.42
N GLU A 77 1.11 11.91 -0.37
CA GLU A 77 1.35 13.35 -0.36
C GLU A 77 0.95 14.01 0.98
N ARG A 78 0.05 13.37 1.74
CA ARG A 78 -0.53 13.90 2.97
C ARG A 78 -0.10 13.13 4.21
N ASN A 79 0.37 11.90 4.03
CA ASN A 79 0.72 10.98 5.11
C ASN A 79 2.06 10.31 4.79
N SER A 80 2.97 10.27 5.77
CA SER A 80 4.20 9.49 5.66
C SER A 80 4.00 8.14 6.35
N VAL A 81 4.41 7.07 5.66
CA VAL A 81 4.45 5.69 6.14
C VAL A 81 5.90 5.23 6.13
N CYS A 82 6.35 4.45 7.12
CA CYS A 82 7.73 4.00 7.11
C CYS A 82 8.01 2.94 6.05
N GLN A 83 7.19 1.89 5.98
CA GLN A 83 7.34 0.81 5.02
C GLN A 83 6.05 0.60 4.22
N ILE A 84 6.17 0.53 2.90
CA ILE A 84 5.08 0.18 1.99
C ILE A 84 5.39 -1.18 1.37
N LEU A 85 4.41 -2.07 1.38
CA LEU A 85 4.43 -3.36 0.69
C LEU A 85 3.27 -3.35 -0.31
N ILE A 86 3.56 -3.12 -1.59
CA ILE A 86 2.52 -2.90 -2.60
C ILE A 86 2.64 -3.91 -3.73
N GLU A 87 1.56 -4.61 -4.06
CA GLU A 87 1.44 -5.31 -5.33
C GLU A 87 0.86 -4.35 -6.37
N ILE A 88 1.62 -4.09 -7.44
CA ILE A 88 1.17 -3.23 -8.52
C ILE A 88 0.62 -4.13 -9.63
N HIS A 89 -0.69 -4.03 -9.83
CA HIS A 89 -1.41 -4.75 -10.87
C HIS A 89 -1.24 -4.06 -12.22
N ILE A 90 -0.86 -4.82 -13.23
CA ILE A 90 -0.85 -4.41 -14.63
C ILE A 90 -2.10 -5.03 -15.24
N ASN A 91 -3.20 -4.27 -15.27
CA ASN A 91 -4.46 -4.77 -15.80
C ASN A 91 -4.39 -4.93 -17.33
N GLU A 92 -5.28 -5.74 -17.91
CA GLU A 92 -5.39 -5.93 -19.37
C GLU A 92 -5.70 -4.62 -20.13
N LYS A 93 -6.06 -3.53 -19.43
CA LYS A 93 -6.28 -2.19 -20.00
C LYS A 93 -5.04 -1.28 -19.93
N SER A 94 -3.98 -1.72 -19.25
CA SER A 94 -2.68 -1.07 -19.17
C SER A 94 -1.68 -1.98 -19.85
N GLU A 95 -1.73 -2.05 -21.18
CA GLU A 95 -0.72 -2.75 -22.00
C GLU A 95 0.70 -2.13 -21.86
N ASN A 96 0.92 -1.18 -20.94
CA ASN A 96 2.16 -0.44 -20.88
C ASN A 96 2.66 -0.24 -19.45
N TYR A 97 3.84 -0.79 -19.20
CA TYR A 97 4.69 -0.60 -18.02
C TYR A 97 4.99 0.87 -17.69
N ASP A 98 4.71 1.80 -18.61
CA ASP A 98 4.79 3.23 -18.36
C ASP A 98 3.99 3.66 -17.12
N LYS A 99 2.80 3.12 -16.87
CA LYS A 99 2.03 3.48 -15.66
C LYS A 99 2.71 2.99 -14.38
N VAL A 100 3.28 1.78 -14.40
CA VAL A 100 4.04 1.23 -13.27
C VAL A 100 5.26 2.10 -13.01
N LYS A 101 6.03 2.39 -14.06
CA LYS A 101 7.19 3.28 -14.01
C LYS A 101 6.83 4.65 -13.46
N ASP A 102 5.74 5.26 -13.93
CA ASP A 102 5.29 6.58 -13.49
C ASP A 102 4.83 6.58 -12.03
N LEU A 103 4.16 5.51 -11.57
CA LEU A 103 3.80 5.33 -10.16
C LEU A 103 5.06 5.21 -9.28
N LEU A 104 6.03 4.38 -9.67
CA LEU A 104 7.30 4.23 -8.96
C LEU A 104 8.11 5.53 -8.93
N ILE A 105 8.12 6.30 -10.02
CA ILE A 105 8.74 7.64 -10.08
C ILE A 105 8.08 8.58 -9.07
N GLN A 106 6.74 8.61 -8.99
CA GLN A 106 6.02 9.45 -8.05
C GLN A 106 6.30 9.04 -6.59
N ILE A 107 6.31 7.74 -6.30
CA ILE A 107 6.70 7.21 -4.99
C ILE A 107 8.14 7.62 -4.63
N ALA A 108 9.09 7.52 -5.57
CA ALA A 108 10.47 7.93 -5.36
C ALA A 108 10.62 9.43 -5.05
N LYS A 109 9.82 10.29 -5.70
CA LYS A 109 9.78 11.74 -5.42
C LYS A 109 9.26 12.07 -4.02
N LEU A 110 8.54 11.15 -3.39
CA LEU A 110 8.08 11.24 -2.00
C LEU A 110 9.09 10.60 -1.01
N ASP A 111 10.38 10.53 -1.38
CA ASP A 111 11.48 10.02 -0.56
C ASP A 111 11.38 8.53 -0.15
N TYR A 112 10.64 7.72 -0.91
CA TYR A 112 10.61 6.27 -0.77
C TYR A 112 11.65 5.58 -1.65
N PHE A 113 12.41 4.68 -1.04
CA PHE A 113 13.45 3.89 -1.67
C PHE A 113 12.99 2.45 -1.86
N LEU A 114 13.30 1.88 -3.02
CA LEU A 114 13.07 0.46 -3.29
C LEU A 114 14.00 -0.39 -2.41
N PHE A 115 13.40 -1.22 -1.57
CA PHE A 115 14.11 -2.17 -0.73
C PHE A 115 14.20 -3.55 -1.38
N ASN A 116 13.09 -4.03 -1.96
CA ASN A 116 13.03 -5.29 -2.68
C ASN A 116 11.88 -5.27 -3.70
N PHE A 117 11.94 -6.13 -4.71
CA PHE A 117 10.77 -6.45 -5.54
C PHE A 117 10.75 -7.96 -5.82
N GLU A 118 9.55 -8.49 -6.05
CA GLU A 118 9.32 -9.88 -6.41
C GLU A 118 8.30 -9.91 -7.55
N ILE A 119 8.50 -10.80 -8.53
CA ILE A 119 7.52 -11.00 -9.59
C ILE A 119 6.56 -12.09 -9.11
N ASN A 120 5.27 -11.80 -9.13
CA ASN A 120 4.25 -12.77 -8.77
C ASN A 120 4.34 -14.00 -9.71
N PRO A 121 4.65 -15.21 -9.19
CA PRO A 121 4.85 -16.39 -10.03
C PRO A 121 3.55 -16.94 -10.64
N LEU A 122 2.40 -16.60 -10.06
CA LEU A 122 1.08 -17.00 -10.56
C LEU A 122 0.49 -15.98 -11.53
N SER A 123 1.06 -14.79 -11.61
CA SER A 123 0.65 -13.70 -12.52
C SER A 123 1.88 -12.94 -13.03
N PRO A 124 2.82 -13.66 -13.68
CA PRO A 124 4.07 -13.07 -14.10
C PRO A 124 3.81 -11.95 -15.10
N PHE A 125 4.46 -10.80 -14.91
CA PHE A 125 4.31 -9.62 -15.77
C PHE A 125 2.93 -8.95 -15.75
N THR A 126 2.00 -9.43 -14.92
CA THR A 126 0.69 -8.80 -14.71
C THR A 126 0.46 -8.34 -13.27
N ALA A 127 1.28 -8.82 -12.32
CA ALA A 127 1.35 -8.31 -10.97
C ALA A 127 2.80 -8.42 -10.46
N THR A 128 3.25 -7.45 -9.66
CA THR A 128 4.61 -7.43 -9.09
C THR A 128 4.59 -6.73 -7.74
N GLU A 129 5.21 -7.35 -6.76
CA GLU A 129 5.30 -6.89 -5.39
C GLU A 129 6.53 -6.02 -5.20
N PHE A 130 6.34 -4.83 -4.63
CA PHE A 130 7.40 -3.89 -4.29
C PHE A 130 7.40 -3.63 -2.78
N SER A 131 8.57 -3.72 -2.17
CA SER A 131 8.82 -3.26 -0.81
C SER A 131 9.59 -1.95 -0.87
N LEU A 132 9.03 -0.91 -0.25
CA LEU A 132 9.56 0.44 -0.25
C LEU A 132 9.74 0.93 1.19
N ILE A 133 10.76 1.74 1.43
CA ILE A 133 11.04 2.34 2.75
C ILE A 133 11.28 3.83 2.60
N HIS A 134 10.62 4.62 3.45
CA HIS A 134 10.80 6.07 3.47
C HIS A 134 12.17 6.45 4.06
N ARG A 135 12.86 7.41 3.46
CA ARG A 135 14.20 7.88 3.87
C ARG A 135 14.29 8.22 5.36
N SER A 136 13.27 8.87 5.91
CA SER A 136 13.25 9.25 7.34
C SER A 136 13.29 8.07 8.30
N CYS A 137 12.98 6.85 7.84
CA CYS A 137 12.97 5.64 8.65
C CYS A 137 14.29 4.84 8.56
N PHE A 138 15.25 5.27 7.73
CA PHE A 138 16.50 4.55 7.51
C PHE A 138 17.30 4.34 8.78
N GLN A 139 17.54 5.43 9.54
CA GLN A 139 18.31 5.35 10.78
C GLN A 139 17.65 4.41 11.81
N ARG A 140 16.32 4.48 11.92
CA ARG A 140 15.55 3.67 12.87
C ARG A 140 15.59 2.18 12.54
N TYR A 141 15.55 1.82 11.26
CA TYR A 141 15.54 0.44 10.80
C TYR A 141 16.88 -0.09 10.29
N GLY A 142 17.94 0.71 10.38
CA GLY A 142 19.27 0.34 9.90
C GLY A 142 19.34 0.17 8.38
N ALA A 143 18.46 0.82 7.61
CA ALA A 143 18.51 0.78 6.16
C ALA A 143 19.62 1.71 5.64
N VAL A 144 20.29 1.28 4.56
CA VAL A 144 21.40 2.00 3.94
C VAL A 144 21.06 2.25 2.48
N GLU A 145 21.22 3.49 2.03
CA GLU A 145 21.10 3.84 0.62
C GLU A 145 22.28 3.26 -0.17
N ILE A 146 22.01 2.36 -1.11
CA ILE A 146 23.03 1.81 -2.02
C ILE A 146 23.08 2.62 -3.31
N ALA A 147 21.91 2.92 -3.88
CA ALA A 147 21.75 3.70 -5.11
C ALA A 147 20.32 4.24 -5.21
N ARG A 148 20.10 5.19 -6.12
CA ARG A 148 18.76 5.57 -6.57
C ARG A 148 18.33 4.67 -7.71
N TYR A 149 17.21 3.98 -7.54
CA TYR A 149 16.68 3.04 -8.54
C TYR A 149 15.99 3.73 -9.72
N LEU A 150 15.67 5.02 -9.59
CA LEU A 150 15.17 5.90 -10.64
C LEU A 150 15.93 7.22 -10.57
N ASN A 151 16.41 7.72 -11.72
CA ASN A 151 17.08 9.02 -11.83
C ASN A 151 16.04 10.15 -11.75
N VAL A 152 15.58 10.43 -10.54
CA VAL A 152 14.75 11.58 -10.18
C VAL A 152 15.43 12.48 -9.16
#